data_AF-A0A1G2WG87-F1
#
_entry.id   AF-A0A1G2WG87-F1
#
_cell.length_a   1.000
_cell.length_b   1.000
_cell.length_c   1.000
_cell.angle_alpha   90.00
_cell.angle_beta   90.00
_cell.angle_gamma   90.00
#
_symmetry.space_group_name_H-M   'P 1'
#
loop_
_entity.id
_entity.type
_entity.pdbx_description
1 polymer ?
#
loop_
_entity_poly.entity_id
_entity_poly.type
_entity_poly.pdbx_seq_one_letter_code
_entity_poly.pdbx_strand_id
1 'polypeptide(L)'
;MKMSTLYNSALIAAGYLIILLLMTGQNTSAASYVNCGCHPYKAEKQYPHKPVGEGKCELCHKPSGQKHPRFKKEAFLLTENGKSGLCNECHKRMDTMKYVHGPVGSGDCLACHDAHQSENKSLLKAPGGQLCFMCHEKSQYDRKYPHPPIAEGKCTGCHDPHQSNVKFMLRGEGMQLCIICHENSMFQGKSVHGPINKGECTACHSTHGTQYPHLLRKYFAEDFYMPFNKENFDLCFGCHNNQMADDLRTDTQTNLRNGFFNIHYIHINKNEKGRSCKVCHDPHAASQPRLISAKIPGFGKWQIPIRFTKTDTGGTCVVGCHKPKSYDRINPVINP
;
A
#
# COMPACT_ATOMS: atom_id res chain seq x y z
N MET A 1 3.54 -61.10 -69.06
CA MET A 1 3.93 -60.52 -67.75
C MET A 1 4.74 -59.26 -68.06
N LYS A 2 4.12 -58.08 -68.23
CA LYS A 2 3.55 -57.16 -67.21
C LYS A 2 4.58 -56.78 -66.12
N MET A 3 5.22 -55.62 -66.30
CA MET A 3 5.38 -54.52 -65.32
C MET A 3 6.56 -53.60 -65.73
N SER A 4 6.33 -52.64 -66.63
CA SER A 4 7.31 -51.55 -66.87
C SER A 4 6.70 -50.23 -67.37
N THR A 5 5.38 -50.04 -67.26
CA THR A 5 4.68 -48.85 -67.80
C THR A 5 3.77 -48.15 -66.79
N LEU A 6 4.24 -47.97 -65.55
CA LEU A 6 3.47 -47.24 -64.51
C LEU A 6 4.27 -46.17 -63.73
N TYR A 7 5.54 -45.91 -64.06
CA TYR A 7 6.37 -44.94 -63.31
C TYR A 7 6.60 -43.58 -63.99
N ASN A 8 6.21 -43.39 -65.25
CA ASN A 8 6.45 -42.13 -65.98
C ASN A 8 5.23 -41.18 -66.08
N SER A 9 4.07 -41.55 -65.54
CA SER A 9 2.88 -40.68 -65.51
C SER A 9 2.65 -39.97 -64.17
N ALA A 10 3.42 -40.31 -63.13
CA ALA A 10 3.32 -39.66 -61.82
C ALA A 10 4.19 -38.38 -61.69
N LEU A 11 5.23 -38.23 -62.51
CA LEU A 11 6.15 -37.08 -62.45
C LEU A 11 5.69 -35.85 -63.23
N ILE A 12 4.74 -35.99 -64.17
CA ILE A 12 4.20 -34.85 -64.94
C ILE A 12 3.00 -34.20 -64.24
N ALA A 13 2.26 -34.96 -63.41
CA ALA A 13 1.15 -34.43 -62.61
C ALA A 13 1.60 -33.62 -61.37
N ALA A 14 2.80 -33.89 -60.83
CA ALA A 14 3.34 -33.17 -59.68
C ALA A 14 3.92 -31.78 -60.04
N GLY A 15 4.36 -31.57 -61.29
CA GLY A 15 4.90 -30.29 -61.75
C GLY A 15 3.85 -29.21 -62.01
N TYR A 16 2.63 -29.59 -62.42
CA TYR A 16 1.55 -28.64 -62.71
C TYR A 16 0.74 -28.21 -61.48
N LEU A 17 0.76 -29.00 -60.39
CA LEU A 17 0.10 -28.61 -59.13
C LEU A 17 0.89 -27.56 -58.33
N ILE A 18 2.20 -27.43 -58.58
CA ILE A 18 3.07 -26.45 -57.90
C ILE A 18 2.98 -25.05 -58.55
N ILE A 19 2.63 -24.96 -59.83
CA ILE A 19 2.52 -23.65 -60.53
C ILE A 19 1.14 -22.99 -60.31
N LEU A 20 0.10 -23.76 -59.99
CA LEU A 20 -1.24 -23.22 -59.66
C LEU A 20 -1.41 -22.79 -58.19
N LEU A 21 -0.47 -23.16 -57.31
CA LEU A 21 -0.41 -22.68 -55.93
C LEU A 21 0.36 -21.35 -55.76
N LEU A 22 0.95 -20.82 -56.84
CA LEU A 22 1.65 -19.54 -56.85
C LEU A 22 0.77 -18.34 -57.26
N MET A 23 -0.54 -18.53 -57.53
CA MET A 23 -1.43 -17.45 -57.99
C MET A 23 -2.73 -17.25 -57.21
N THR A 24 -2.94 -17.95 -56.10
CA THR A 24 -4.07 -17.69 -55.18
C THR A 24 -3.57 -17.34 -53.78
N GLY A 25 -2.63 -16.40 -53.76
CA GLY A 25 -2.17 -15.71 -52.57
C GLY A 25 -2.12 -14.21 -52.82
N GLN A 26 -3.11 -13.66 -53.53
CA GLN A 26 -3.53 -12.30 -53.20
C GLN A 26 -4.00 -12.38 -51.75
N ASN A 27 -3.06 -12.15 -50.83
CA ASN A 27 -3.39 -11.55 -49.56
C ASN A 27 -4.13 -10.26 -49.94
N THR A 28 -5.44 -10.41 -49.99
CA THR A 28 -6.39 -9.33 -49.81
C THR A 28 -5.81 -8.47 -48.71
N SER A 29 -5.63 -7.21 -49.06
CA SER A 29 -5.26 -6.10 -48.22
C SER A 29 -5.96 -6.16 -46.86
N ALA A 30 -5.37 -6.86 -45.89
CA ALA A 30 -5.72 -6.79 -44.48
C ALA A 30 -4.73 -5.91 -43.68
N ALA A 31 -3.95 -5.09 -44.39
CA ALA A 31 -2.95 -4.19 -43.78
C ALA A 31 -3.18 -2.69 -44.13
N SER A 32 -4.40 -2.31 -44.54
CA SER A 32 -4.69 -0.92 -44.99
C SER A 32 -5.46 -0.06 -43.98
N TYR A 33 -5.83 -0.56 -42.79
CA TYR A 33 -6.59 0.24 -41.81
C TYR A 33 -5.94 0.39 -40.43
N VAL A 34 -4.73 -0.13 -40.21
CA VAL A 34 -4.07 -0.16 -38.89
C VAL A 34 -2.93 0.86 -38.76
N ASN A 35 -2.69 1.66 -39.80
CA ASN A 35 -1.58 2.59 -39.85
C ASN A 35 -2.13 3.97 -40.19
N CYS A 36 -1.76 5.01 -39.43
CA CYS A 36 -2.15 6.39 -39.65
C CYS A 36 -1.61 7.01 -40.96
N GLY A 37 -1.44 6.23 -42.05
CA GLY A 37 -1.00 6.58 -43.41
C GLY A 37 0.39 7.21 -43.54
N CYS A 38 0.83 7.96 -42.53
CA CYS A 38 2.02 8.79 -42.44
C CYS A 38 2.67 8.71 -41.03
N HIS A 39 1.99 8.16 -40.02
CA HIS A 39 2.52 7.92 -38.66
C HIS A 39 2.38 6.43 -38.25
N PRO A 40 3.19 5.52 -38.82
CA PRO A 40 3.11 4.08 -38.52
C PRO A 40 3.27 3.75 -37.05
N TYR A 41 4.18 4.45 -36.39
CA TYR A 41 4.63 4.13 -35.04
C TYR A 41 3.69 4.59 -33.91
N LYS A 42 2.40 4.86 -34.16
CA LYS A 42 1.47 5.41 -33.15
C LYS A 42 0.57 4.38 -32.46
N ALA A 43 0.56 3.14 -32.94
CA ALA A 43 -0.22 2.04 -32.35
C ALA A 43 0.58 0.72 -32.23
N GLU A 44 1.91 0.80 -32.18
CA GLU A 44 2.82 -0.35 -32.19
C GLU A 44 3.29 -0.80 -30.80
N LYS A 45 3.16 0.05 -29.76
CA LYS A 45 3.55 -0.34 -28.39
C LYS A 45 2.62 -1.40 -27.83
N GLN A 46 3.02 -2.03 -26.72
CA GLN A 46 2.28 -3.13 -26.10
C GLN A 46 0.79 -2.81 -25.81
N TYR A 47 0.48 -1.57 -25.44
CA TYR A 47 -0.89 -1.12 -25.17
C TYR A 47 -1.24 0.09 -26.06
N PRO A 48 -1.75 -0.13 -27.28
CA PRO A 48 -2.30 0.94 -28.08
C PRO A 48 -3.65 1.40 -27.50
N HIS A 49 -3.93 2.69 -27.58
CA HIS A 49 -5.25 3.22 -27.25
C HIS A 49 -6.25 2.73 -28.31
N LYS A 50 -7.36 2.13 -27.88
CA LYS A 50 -8.30 1.44 -28.78
C LYS A 50 -8.74 2.26 -30.00
N PRO A 51 -9.19 3.52 -29.88
CA PRO A 51 -9.55 4.32 -31.06
C PRO A 51 -8.39 4.50 -32.05
N VAL A 52 -7.16 4.58 -31.54
CA VAL A 52 -5.94 4.75 -32.34
C VAL A 52 -5.56 3.44 -33.04
N GLY A 53 -5.63 2.31 -32.33
CA GLY A 53 -5.43 0.98 -32.93
C GLY A 53 -6.47 0.61 -34.00
N GLU A 54 -7.67 1.20 -33.91
CA GLU A 54 -8.75 1.06 -34.89
C GLU A 54 -8.67 2.11 -36.03
N GLY A 55 -7.67 2.99 -36.04
CA GLY A 55 -7.50 4.01 -37.08
C GLY A 55 -8.50 5.16 -37.02
N LYS A 56 -9.28 5.30 -35.94
CA LYS A 56 -10.34 6.32 -35.77
C LYS A 56 -9.77 7.67 -35.34
N CYS A 57 -8.85 8.20 -36.13
CA CYS A 57 -8.10 9.43 -35.82
C CYS A 57 -9.01 10.66 -35.74
N GLU A 58 -10.04 10.71 -36.58
CA GLU A 58 -10.96 11.84 -36.72
C GLU A 58 -11.83 12.09 -35.48
N LEU A 59 -11.93 11.11 -34.57
CA LEU A 59 -12.60 11.31 -33.28
C LEU A 59 -11.88 12.35 -32.42
N CYS A 60 -10.56 12.44 -32.56
CA CYS A 60 -9.70 13.29 -31.72
C CYS A 60 -9.01 14.40 -32.51
N HIS A 61 -8.82 14.19 -33.81
CA HIS A 61 -8.05 15.07 -34.67
C HIS A 61 -8.88 15.62 -35.83
N LYS A 62 -8.68 16.89 -36.16
CA LYS A 62 -9.18 17.50 -37.40
C LYS A 62 -8.03 18.06 -38.24
N PRO A 63 -8.13 18.03 -39.58
CA PRO A 63 -7.19 18.75 -40.44
C PRO A 63 -7.16 20.23 -40.05
N SER A 64 -5.96 20.80 -39.96
CA SER A 64 -5.77 22.18 -39.49
C SER A 64 -5.56 23.20 -40.60
N GLY A 65 -5.34 22.75 -41.85
CA GLY A 65 -4.86 23.61 -42.94
C GLY A 65 -3.45 24.18 -42.74
N GLN A 66 -2.82 24.00 -41.57
CA GLN A 66 -1.47 24.47 -41.28
C GLN A 66 -0.44 23.48 -41.82
N LYS A 67 0.77 23.93 -42.16
CA LYS A 67 1.85 23.03 -42.59
C LYS A 67 2.35 22.18 -41.43
N HIS A 68 2.51 20.89 -41.67
CA HIS A 68 3.08 19.94 -40.70
C HIS A 68 4.53 20.33 -40.34
N PRO A 69 4.96 20.26 -39.06
CA PRO A 69 6.29 20.70 -38.62
C PRO A 69 7.48 20.02 -39.32
N ARG A 70 7.25 18.84 -39.92
CA ARG A 70 8.27 18.05 -40.63
C ARG A 70 7.97 17.72 -42.10
N PHE A 71 6.77 18.02 -42.61
CA PHE A 71 6.36 17.58 -43.96
C PHE A 71 5.54 18.64 -44.69
N LYS A 72 5.53 18.59 -46.03
CA LYS A 72 4.72 19.48 -46.89
C LYS A 72 3.21 19.15 -46.89
N LYS A 73 2.71 18.42 -45.88
CA LYS A 73 1.29 18.06 -45.71
C LYS A 73 0.65 18.89 -44.61
N GLU A 74 -0.68 18.86 -44.51
CA GLU A 74 -1.39 19.57 -43.45
C GLU A 74 -1.18 18.91 -42.08
N ALA A 75 -1.05 19.73 -41.03
CA ALA A 75 -1.00 19.30 -39.65
C ALA A 75 -2.41 18.95 -39.17
N PHE A 76 -2.49 18.14 -38.11
CA PHE A 76 -3.74 17.87 -37.40
C PHE A 76 -3.76 18.65 -36.09
N LEU A 77 -4.92 19.21 -35.77
CA LEU A 77 -5.20 19.81 -34.46
C LEU A 77 -6.16 18.91 -33.69
N LEU A 78 -6.22 19.08 -32.37
CA LEU A 78 -7.29 18.48 -31.58
C LEU A 78 -8.64 19.10 -31.99
N THR A 79 -9.71 18.31 -31.86
CA THR A 79 -11.08 18.80 -32.03
C THR A 79 -11.44 19.86 -30.97
N GLU A 80 -12.57 20.53 -31.14
CA GLU A 80 -12.90 21.76 -30.39
C GLU A 80 -13.21 21.53 -28.89
N ASN A 81 -13.26 20.28 -28.44
CA ASN A 81 -13.65 19.91 -27.08
C ASN A 81 -12.54 20.06 -26.03
N GLY A 82 -11.42 20.71 -26.37
CA GLY A 82 -10.30 20.93 -25.45
C GLY A 82 -9.62 19.63 -24.99
N LYS A 83 -8.61 19.73 -24.12
CA LYS A 83 -7.81 18.57 -23.68
C LYS A 83 -8.67 17.49 -23.00
N SER A 84 -9.27 17.80 -21.85
CA SER A 84 -10.05 16.82 -21.08
C SER A 84 -11.44 16.57 -21.65
N GLY A 85 -12.06 17.56 -22.28
CA GLY A 85 -13.41 17.41 -22.84
C GLY A 85 -13.45 16.30 -23.89
N LEU A 86 -12.42 16.19 -24.73
CA LEU A 86 -12.28 15.09 -25.69
C LEU A 86 -12.20 13.72 -25.01
N CYS A 87 -11.45 13.60 -23.91
CA CYS A 87 -11.38 12.35 -23.14
C CYS A 87 -12.76 11.99 -22.56
N ASN A 88 -13.51 13.00 -22.12
CA ASN A 88 -14.79 12.84 -21.44
C ASN A 88 -15.96 12.45 -22.36
N GLU A 89 -15.80 12.54 -23.68
CA GLU A 89 -16.79 12.03 -24.64
C GLU A 89 -16.95 10.50 -24.54
N CYS A 90 -15.88 9.81 -24.16
CA CYS A 90 -15.87 8.34 -24.02
C CYS A 90 -15.58 7.88 -22.59
N HIS A 91 -14.77 8.61 -21.83
CA HIS A 91 -14.39 8.25 -20.46
C HIS A 91 -15.21 9.02 -19.45
N LYS A 92 -15.53 8.35 -18.32
CA LYS A 92 -16.20 9.04 -17.21
C LYS A 92 -15.31 10.14 -16.68
N ARG A 93 -15.93 11.27 -16.35
CA ARG A 93 -15.28 12.37 -15.65
C ARG A 93 -14.69 11.90 -14.32
N MET A 94 -13.43 12.28 -14.09
CA MET A 94 -12.67 11.92 -12.89
C MET A 94 -12.34 13.13 -12.00
N ASP A 95 -13.09 14.22 -12.16
CA ASP A 95 -12.94 15.52 -11.50
C ASP A 95 -14.20 15.95 -10.72
N THR A 96 -15.03 14.99 -10.34
CA THR A 96 -16.36 15.20 -9.76
C THR A 96 -16.45 14.99 -8.26
N MET A 97 -15.43 14.39 -7.62
CA MET A 97 -15.39 14.19 -6.18
C MET A 97 -14.78 15.37 -5.43
N LYS A 98 -14.93 15.38 -4.11
CA LYS A 98 -14.50 16.49 -3.24
C LYS A 98 -13.03 16.87 -3.38
N TYR A 99 -12.15 15.87 -3.49
CA TYR A 99 -10.72 16.09 -3.64
C TYR A 99 -10.26 15.53 -4.98
N VAL A 100 -9.80 16.41 -5.86
CA VAL A 100 -9.31 16.07 -7.20
C VAL A 100 -7.82 16.34 -7.26
N HIS A 101 -7.08 15.41 -7.86
CA HIS A 101 -5.66 15.56 -8.08
C HIS A 101 -5.39 16.67 -9.11
N GLY A 102 -4.40 17.53 -8.84
CA GLY A 102 -4.14 18.76 -9.61
C GLY A 102 -4.16 18.60 -11.13
N PRO A 103 -3.40 17.66 -11.72
CA PRO A 103 -3.42 17.41 -13.16
C PRO A 103 -4.82 17.09 -13.70
N VAL A 104 -5.60 16.30 -12.96
CA VAL A 104 -6.98 15.95 -13.35
C VAL A 104 -7.91 17.15 -13.23
N GLY A 105 -7.82 17.92 -12.14
CA GLY A 105 -8.63 19.13 -11.95
C GLY A 105 -8.35 20.23 -12.97
N SER A 106 -7.13 20.26 -13.53
CA SER A 106 -6.75 21.15 -14.65
C SER A 106 -7.12 20.60 -16.04
N GLY A 107 -7.67 19.38 -16.11
CA GLY A 107 -7.98 18.72 -17.36
C GLY A 107 -6.77 18.20 -18.15
N ASP A 108 -5.59 18.09 -17.52
CA ASP A 108 -4.36 17.63 -18.17
C ASP A 108 -4.18 16.12 -18.01
N CYS A 109 -5.09 15.33 -18.57
CA CYS A 109 -5.03 13.86 -18.57
C CYS A 109 -3.70 13.34 -19.15
N LEU A 110 -3.15 14.09 -20.10
CA LEU A 110 -1.89 13.79 -20.77
C LEU A 110 -0.65 14.02 -19.89
N ALA A 111 -0.77 14.60 -18.70
CA ALA A 111 0.34 14.63 -17.75
C ALA A 111 0.81 13.21 -17.41
N CYS A 112 -0.15 12.29 -17.27
CA CYS A 112 0.09 10.91 -16.84
C CYS A 112 -0.13 9.88 -17.96
N HIS A 113 -1.07 10.14 -18.87
CA HIS A 113 -1.44 9.21 -19.94
C HIS A 113 -0.84 9.59 -21.30
N ASP A 114 -0.56 8.59 -22.13
CA ASP A 114 -0.29 8.76 -23.55
C ASP A 114 -1.54 8.37 -24.35
N ALA A 115 -2.22 9.35 -24.94
CA ALA A 115 -3.48 9.12 -25.66
C ALA A 115 -3.34 8.27 -26.93
N HIS A 116 -2.12 7.98 -27.40
CA HIS A 116 -1.90 7.09 -28.53
C HIS A 116 -1.63 5.66 -28.07
N GLN A 117 -0.64 5.48 -27.19
CA GLN A 117 -0.14 4.16 -26.84
C GLN A 117 0.88 4.20 -25.69
N SER A 118 1.05 3.10 -24.97
CA SER A 118 2.10 2.95 -23.97
C SER A 118 2.63 1.51 -23.87
N GLU A 119 3.82 1.36 -23.31
CA GLU A 119 4.32 0.07 -22.81
C GLU A 119 3.65 -0.33 -21.48
N ASN A 120 2.97 0.61 -20.82
CA ASN A 120 2.32 0.39 -19.54
C ASN A 120 0.80 0.31 -19.71
N LYS A 121 0.18 -0.61 -18.97
CA LYS A 121 -1.28 -0.75 -18.90
C LYS A 121 -1.95 0.60 -18.57
N SER A 122 -3.17 0.80 -19.07
CA SER A 122 -3.93 2.05 -18.90
C SER A 122 -3.25 3.27 -19.51
N LEU A 123 -2.40 3.06 -20.51
CA LEU A 123 -1.73 4.13 -21.27
C LEU A 123 -0.82 5.02 -20.41
N LEU A 124 -0.28 4.51 -19.30
CA LEU A 124 0.53 5.32 -18.39
C LEU A 124 1.91 5.62 -18.99
N LYS A 125 2.42 6.83 -18.85
CA LYS A 125 3.76 7.21 -19.37
C LYS A 125 4.91 6.47 -18.68
N ALA A 126 4.70 6.01 -17.45
CA ALA A 126 5.65 5.23 -16.67
C ALA A 126 4.90 4.22 -15.77
N PRO A 127 5.53 3.12 -15.35
CA PRO A 127 4.90 2.12 -14.49
C PRO A 127 4.88 2.54 -13.02
N GLY A 128 3.79 2.20 -12.32
CA GLY A 128 3.68 2.29 -10.86
C GLY A 128 4.12 3.65 -10.31
N GLY A 129 4.93 3.63 -9.25
CA GLY A 129 5.41 4.82 -8.55
C GLY A 129 6.33 5.70 -9.39
N GLN A 130 6.98 5.17 -10.43
CA GLN A 130 7.84 5.98 -11.32
C GLN A 130 7.05 7.12 -11.96
N LEU A 131 5.78 6.88 -12.29
CA LEU A 131 4.89 7.92 -12.82
C LEU A 131 4.67 9.04 -11.80
N CYS A 132 4.43 8.68 -10.54
CA CYS A 132 4.24 9.66 -9.47
C CYS A 132 5.52 10.48 -9.25
N PHE A 133 6.69 9.83 -9.31
CA PHE A 133 7.98 10.47 -9.08
C PHE A 133 8.48 11.37 -10.23
N MET A 134 7.73 11.45 -11.34
CA MET A 134 7.99 12.48 -12.36
C MET A 134 7.72 13.89 -11.82
N CYS A 135 6.88 14.02 -10.80
CA CYS A 135 6.55 15.30 -10.15
C CYS A 135 6.74 15.26 -8.62
N HIS A 136 6.44 14.14 -7.96
CA HIS A 136 6.61 14.00 -6.52
C HIS A 136 8.05 13.61 -6.18
N GLU A 137 8.67 14.35 -5.26
CA GLU A 137 10.08 14.16 -4.96
C GLU A 137 10.31 12.82 -4.22
N LYS A 138 10.99 11.87 -4.88
CA LYS A 138 11.23 10.52 -4.33
C LYS A 138 11.97 10.54 -2.98
N SER A 139 12.90 11.48 -2.80
CA SER A 139 13.71 11.62 -1.58
C SER A 139 12.85 11.80 -0.31
N GLN A 140 11.65 12.40 -0.43
CA GLN A 140 10.74 12.63 0.70
C GLN A 140 10.18 11.32 1.29
N TYR A 141 10.20 10.26 0.49
CA TYR A 141 9.72 8.92 0.82
C TYR A 141 10.86 7.95 1.14
N ASP A 142 12.11 8.38 0.97
CA ASP A 142 13.29 7.59 1.33
C ASP A 142 13.48 7.63 2.85
N ARG A 143 13.21 6.49 3.49
CA ARG A 143 13.21 6.35 4.95
C ARG A 143 13.93 5.07 5.30
N LYS A 144 14.58 5.03 6.47
CA LYS A 144 15.27 3.83 6.96
C LYS A 144 14.34 2.62 7.01
N TYR A 145 13.08 2.83 7.43
CA TYR A 145 12.02 1.84 7.39
C TYR A 145 10.87 2.39 6.55
N PRO A 146 10.88 2.16 5.23
CA PRO A 146 9.78 2.56 4.36
C PRO A 146 8.61 1.60 4.55
N HIS A 147 7.38 2.09 4.39
CA HIS A 147 6.22 1.21 4.32
C HIS A 147 6.33 0.38 3.02
N PRO A 148 6.19 -0.97 3.03
CA PRO A 148 6.49 -1.80 1.86
C PRO A 148 5.79 -1.38 0.57
N PRO A 149 4.48 -1.01 0.57
CA PRO A 149 3.83 -0.48 -0.63
C PRO A 149 4.53 0.75 -1.23
N ILE A 150 5.14 1.60 -0.42
CA ILE A 150 5.88 2.78 -0.91
C ILE A 150 7.23 2.38 -1.49
N ALA A 151 7.96 1.47 -0.83
CA ALA A 151 9.22 0.94 -1.34
C ALA A 151 9.03 0.23 -2.71
N GLU A 152 7.89 -0.42 -2.89
CA GLU A 152 7.49 -1.11 -4.13
C GLU A 152 6.84 -0.16 -5.16
N GLY A 153 6.68 1.13 -4.86
CA GLY A 153 6.05 2.10 -5.76
C GLY A 153 4.54 1.84 -5.99
N LYS A 154 3.86 1.16 -5.08
CA LYS A 154 2.42 0.87 -5.10
C LYS A 154 1.61 1.99 -4.44
N CYS A 155 1.86 3.24 -4.84
CA CYS A 155 1.19 4.43 -4.29
C CYS A 155 -0.35 4.33 -4.41
N THR A 156 -0.82 3.72 -5.50
CA THR A 156 -2.24 3.54 -5.79
C THR A 156 -2.93 2.50 -4.91
N GLY A 157 -2.19 1.77 -4.06
CA GLY A 157 -2.78 0.92 -3.03
C GLY A 157 -3.56 1.73 -1.98
N CYS A 158 -3.09 2.94 -1.69
CA CYS A 158 -3.70 3.82 -0.70
C CYS A 158 -4.34 5.08 -1.31
N HIS A 159 -3.78 5.57 -2.42
CA HIS A 159 -4.26 6.79 -3.10
C HIS A 159 -5.03 6.45 -4.39
N ASP A 160 -6.08 7.21 -4.67
CA ASP A 160 -6.64 7.32 -5.99
C ASP A 160 -5.89 8.44 -6.75
N PRO A 161 -5.27 8.14 -7.90
CA PRO A 161 -4.47 9.12 -8.63
C PRO A 161 -5.31 10.19 -9.33
N HIS A 162 -6.65 10.05 -9.34
CA HIS A 162 -7.56 11.03 -9.94
C HIS A 162 -8.31 11.81 -8.88
N GLN A 163 -9.07 11.13 -8.01
CA GLN A 163 -9.99 11.79 -7.11
C GLN A 163 -10.49 10.91 -5.95
N SER A 164 -10.91 11.53 -4.85
CA SER A 164 -11.60 10.86 -3.75
C SER A 164 -12.50 11.82 -2.98
N ASN A 165 -13.45 11.28 -2.20
CA ASN A 165 -14.16 12.04 -1.17
C ASN A 165 -13.36 12.16 0.13
N VAL A 166 -12.25 11.43 0.26
CA VAL A 166 -11.34 11.46 1.41
C VAL A 166 -10.12 12.33 1.10
N LYS A 167 -9.69 13.13 2.09
CA LYS A 167 -8.54 14.03 1.98
C LYS A 167 -7.28 13.25 1.54
N PHE A 168 -6.40 13.91 0.80
CA PHE A 168 -5.20 13.30 0.19
C PHE A 168 -5.49 12.20 -0.83
N MET A 169 -6.71 12.18 -1.35
CA MET A 169 -7.18 11.24 -2.37
C MET A 169 -7.08 9.80 -1.86
N LEU A 170 -7.30 9.58 -0.57
CA LEU A 170 -7.20 8.25 0.01
C LEU A 170 -8.38 7.37 -0.42
N ARG A 171 -8.14 6.07 -0.55
CA ARG A 171 -9.16 5.08 -0.94
C ARG A 171 -10.08 4.66 0.22
N GLY A 172 -9.76 5.09 1.44
CA GLY A 172 -10.52 4.84 2.65
C GLY A 172 -10.22 5.90 3.71
N GLU A 173 -11.14 6.06 4.66
CA GLU A 173 -11.01 7.03 5.75
C GLU A 173 -10.51 6.36 7.04
N GLY A 174 -9.53 6.97 7.69
CA GLY A 174 -8.97 6.49 8.95
C GLY A 174 -8.57 5.01 8.89
N MET A 175 -9.04 4.24 9.86
CA MET A 175 -8.79 2.80 9.97
C MET A 175 -9.25 2.00 8.74
N GLN A 176 -10.29 2.44 8.02
CA GLN A 176 -10.81 1.70 6.87
C GLN A 176 -9.78 1.59 5.74
N LEU A 177 -8.87 2.57 5.63
CA LEU A 177 -7.76 2.49 4.69
C LEU A 177 -6.75 1.39 5.08
N CYS A 178 -6.46 1.27 6.37
CA CYS A 178 -5.46 0.35 6.89
C CYS A 178 -5.92 -1.10 6.76
N ILE A 179 -7.18 -1.37 7.08
CA ILE A 179 -7.73 -2.74 7.06
C ILE A 179 -8.03 -3.28 5.66
N ILE A 180 -7.76 -2.50 4.60
CA ILE A 180 -7.68 -3.03 3.23
C ILE A 180 -6.64 -4.16 3.16
N CYS A 181 -5.55 -4.03 3.93
CA CYS A 181 -4.45 -4.99 3.95
C CYS A 181 -4.13 -5.53 5.35
N HIS A 182 -4.29 -4.72 6.40
CA HIS A 182 -3.93 -5.12 7.76
C HIS A 182 -5.08 -5.87 8.44
N GLU A 183 -4.75 -6.95 9.14
CA GLU A 183 -5.76 -7.79 9.79
C GLU A 183 -6.57 -7.03 10.84
N ASN A 184 -7.90 -7.18 10.77
CA ASN A 184 -8.81 -6.54 11.71
C ASN A 184 -8.66 -7.07 13.15
N SER A 185 -8.08 -8.27 13.30
CA SER A 185 -7.79 -8.91 14.59
C SER A 185 -6.95 -8.02 15.51
N MET A 186 -6.06 -7.20 14.96
CA MET A 186 -5.20 -6.28 15.71
C MET A 186 -5.98 -5.15 16.39
N PHE A 187 -7.24 -4.93 16.02
CA PHE A 187 -8.07 -3.83 16.53
C PHE A 187 -9.25 -4.33 17.38
N GLN A 188 -9.35 -5.65 17.56
CA GLN A 188 -10.43 -6.29 18.29
C GLN A 188 -9.92 -6.95 19.57
N GLY A 189 -10.65 -6.74 20.66
CA GLY A 189 -10.30 -7.35 21.93
C GLY A 189 -11.21 -6.87 23.05
N LYS A 190 -11.02 -7.46 24.23
CA LYS A 190 -11.71 -7.01 25.45
C LYS A 190 -11.27 -5.61 25.86
N SER A 191 -10.04 -5.24 25.52
CA SER A 191 -9.46 -3.92 25.76
C SER A 191 -8.84 -3.45 24.45
N VAL A 192 -9.31 -2.31 23.93
CA VAL A 192 -8.76 -1.67 22.72
C VAL A 192 -8.14 -0.34 23.12
N HIS A 193 -6.96 -0.03 22.59
CA HIS A 193 -6.24 1.17 22.95
C HIS A 193 -6.95 2.42 22.42
N GLY A 194 -6.93 3.52 23.17
CA GLY A 194 -7.74 4.72 22.89
C GLY A 194 -7.64 5.25 21.46
N PRO A 195 -6.43 5.53 20.93
CA PRO A 195 -6.26 5.97 19.54
C PRO A 195 -6.76 4.95 18.52
N ILE A 196 -6.58 3.65 18.80
CA ILE A 196 -7.03 2.57 17.91
C ILE A 196 -8.56 2.49 17.88
N ASN A 197 -9.22 2.62 19.02
CA ASN A 197 -10.67 2.65 19.11
C ASN A 197 -11.29 3.85 18.35
N LYS A 198 -10.52 4.93 18.17
CA LYS A 198 -10.88 6.10 17.35
C LYS A 198 -10.48 5.96 15.88
N GLY A 199 -9.80 4.87 15.51
CA GLY A 199 -9.26 4.67 14.16
C GLY A 199 -8.07 5.57 13.80
N GLU A 200 -7.37 6.10 14.79
CA GLU A 200 -6.26 7.04 14.65
C GLU A 200 -4.91 6.30 14.57
N CYS A 201 -4.75 5.39 13.60
CA CYS A 201 -3.52 4.59 13.42
C CYS A 201 -2.28 5.49 13.25
N THR A 202 -2.47 6.66 12.64
CA THR A 202 -1.43 7.66 12.38
C THR A 202 -1.00 8.45 13.62
N ALA A 203 -1.64 8.24 14.77
CA ALA A 203 -1.17 8.78 16.05
C ALA A 203 0.18 8.15 16.45
N CYS A 204 0.37 6.87 16.14
CA CYS A 204 1.60 6.13 16.44
C CYS A 204 2.42 5.79 15.20
N HIS A 205 1.78 5.57 14.05
CA HIS A 205 2.46 5.15 12.82
C HIS A 205 2.64 6.28 11.79
N SER A 206 3.71 6.18 11.01
CA SER A 206 3.95 6.96 9.79
C SER A 206 3.64 6.10 8.56
N THR A 207 2.68 6.53 7.73
CA THR A 207 2.12 5.71 6.63
C THR A 207 3.06 5.51 5.45
N HIS A 208 4.03 6.41 5.24
CA HIS A 208 4.98 6.29 4.14
C HIS A 208 6.32 5.67 4.56
N GLY A 209 6.70 5.86 5.81
CA GLY A 209 8.00 5.43 6.32
C GLY A 209 8.48 6.31 7.46
N THR A 210 9.48 5.81 8.19
CA THR A 210 10.10 6.51 9.33
C THR A 210 11.52 6.00 9.54
N GLN A 211 12.25 6.63 10.46
CA GLN A 211 13.55 6.19 10.95
C GLN A 211 13.45 5.09 12.02
N TYR A 212 12.25 4.78 12.49
CA TYR A 212 12.01 3.77 13.54
C TYR A 212 11.37 2.49 12.97
N PRO A 213 11.64 1.32 13.57
CA PRO A 213 11.01 0.05 13.21
C PRO A 213 9.47 0.13 13.31
N HIS A 214 8.78 -0.82 12.66
CA HIS A 214 7.32 -0.95 12.66
C HIS A 214 6.56 0.32 12.29
N LEU A 215 7.20 1.19 11.51
CA LEU A 215 6.66 2.46 11.06
C LEU A 215 6.31 3.43 12.20
N LEU A 216 6.92 3.34 13.37
CA LEU A 216 6.59 4.19 14.51
C LEU A 216 7.03 5.64 14.31
N ARG A 217 6.27 6.60 14.85
CA ARG A 217 6.58 8.04 14.76
C ARG A 217 7.67 8.51 15.73
N LYS A 218 7.88 7.73 16.79
CA LYS A 218 8.84 7.98 17.86
C LYS A 218 9.55 6.69 18.20
N TYR A 219 10.68 6.80 18.89
CA TYR A 219 11.44 5.64 19.29
C TYR A 219 10.65 4.81 20.31
N PHE A 220 10.67 3.50 20.08
CA PHE A 220 10.22 2.50 21.03
C PHE A 220 11.11 1.29 20.83
N ALA A 221 11.76 0.86 21.89
CA ALA A 221 12.78 -0.15 21.77
C ALA A 221 12.22 -1.55 21.54
N GLU A 222 12.93 -2.34 20.73
CA GLU A 222 12.46 -3.64 20.27
C GLU A 222 12.78 -4.78 21.26
N ASP A 223 13.77 -4.58 22.12
CA ASP A 223 14.25 -5.60 23.04
C ASP A 223 13.18 -6.01 24.06
N PHE A 224 13.19 -7.31 24.40
CA PHE A 224 12.34 -7.83 25.46
C PHE A 224 12.83 -7.38 26.84
N TYR A 225 14.15 -7.47 27.04
CA TYR A 225 14.85 -7.05 28.24
C TYR A 225 15.89 -5.99 27.91
N MET A 226 15.97 -4.96 28.75
CA MET A 226 16.94 -3.88 28.61
C MET A 226 17.11 -3.10 29.91
N PRO A 227 18.21 -2.36 30.08
CA PRO A 227 18.30 -1.32 31.09
C PRO A 227 17.16 -0.31 30.96
N PHE A 228 16.64 0.15 32.09
CA PHE A 228 15.64 1.20 32.07
C PHE A 228 16.26 2.52 31.59
N ASN A 229 15.72 3.03 30.49
CA ASN A 229 15.91 4.40 30.03
C ASN A 229 14.55 4.89 29.50
N LYS A 230 14.13 6.10 29.91
CA LYS A 230 12.86 6.69 29.47
C LYS A 230 12.81 6.89 27.95
N GLU A 231 13.94 7.14 27.31
CA GLU A 231 14.04 7.31 25.86
C GLU A 231 13.62 6.05 25.10
N ASN A 232 13.85 4.86 25.68
CA ASN A 232 13.43 3.58 25.09
C ASN A 232 11.90 3.47 24.90
N PHE A 233 11.13 4.36 25.54
CA PHE A 233 9.68 4.39 25.53
C PHE A 233 9.11 5.74 25.07
N ASP A 234 9.88 6.57 24.35
CA ASP A 234 9.47 7.92 23.93
C ASP A 234 8.09 7.92 23.22
N LEU A 235 7.80 6.91 22.40
CA LEU A 235 6.46 6.75 21.79
C LEU A 235 5.35 6.70 22.83
N CYS A 236 5.50 5.86 23.86
CA CYS A 236 4.49 5.67 24.89
C CYS A 236 4.42 6.89 25.82
N PHE A 237 5.57 7.38 26.25
CA PHE A 237 5.65 8.51 27.18
C PHE A 237 5.29 9.87 26.54
N GLY A 238 5.11 9.92 25.22
CA GLY A 238 4.46 11.05 24.55
C GLY A 238 3.02 11.30 25.02
N CYS A 239 2.33 10.27 25.50
CA CYS A 239 0.94 10.36 25.99
C CYS A 239 0.76 9.84 27.42
N HIS A 240 1.60 8.90 27.86
CA HIS A 240 1.51 8.26 29.17
C HIS A 240 2.53 8.84 30.14
N ASN A 241 2.12 9.09 31.39
CA ASN A 241 3.03 9.63 32.40
C ASN A 241 4.15 8.63 32.77
N ASN A 242 5.41 9.01 32.57
CA ASN A 242 6.56 8.16 32.85
C ASN A 242 6.76 7.80 34.34
N GLN A 243 6.15 8.56 35.26
CA GLN A 243 6.13 8.27 36.70
C GLN A 243 5.57 6.88 37.00
N MET A 244 4.72 6.34 36.12
CA MET A 244 4.23 4.97 36.27
C MET A 244 5.35 3.93 36.26
N ALA A 245 6.49 4.18 35.62
CA ALA A 245 7.64 3.27 35.65
C ALA A 245 8.78 3.79 36.52
N ASP A 246 8.88 5.10 36.72
CA ASP A 246 9.98 5.75 37.44
C ASP A 246 9.82 5.71 38.96
N ASP A 247 8.59 5.84 39.46
CA ASP A 247 8.36 5.96 40.90
C ASP A 247 8.31 4.58 41.57
N LEU A 248 9.19 4.32 42.54
CA LEU A 248 9.16 3.11 43.37
C LEU A 248 7.83 2.97 44.12
N ARG A 249 7.24 4.10 44.51
CA ARG A 249 5.96 4.17 45.22
C ARG A 249 5.03 5.13 44.53
N THR A 250 3.75 4.78 44.43
CA THR A 250 2.74 5.62 43.78
C THR A 250 1.39 5.42 44.46
N ASP A 251 0.57 6.46 44.47
CA ASP A 251 -0.84 6.44 44.86
C ASP A 251 -1.75 6.98 43.76
N THR A 252 -1.18 7.78 42.84
CA THR A 252 -1.85 8.43 41.71
C THR A 252 -1.78 7.63 40.41
N GLN A 253 -0.75 6.80 40.20
CA GLN A 253 -0.53 6.15 38.90
C GLN A 253 -1.10 4.73 38.81
N THR A 254 -1.79 4.46 37.70
CA THR A 254 -2.16 3.15 37.12
C THR A 254 -2.90 2.10 37.97
N ASN A 255 -3.17 2.31 39.26
CA ASN A 255 -3.81 1.34 40.18
C ASN A 255 -3.14 -0.06 40.23
N LEU A 256 -1.98 -0.25 39.59
CA LEU A 256 -1.19 -1.49 39.59
C LEU A 256 -0.09 -1.37 40.67
N ARG A 257 -0.52 -1.41 41.93
CA ARG A 257 0.35 -1.22 43.09
C ARG A 257 -0.09 -2.10 44.27
N ASN A 258 0.87 -2.63 45.01
CA ASN A 258 0.61 -3.39 46.25
C ASN A 258 0.83 -2.48 47.46
N GLY A 259 -0.23 -2.07 48.13
CA GLY A 259 -0.21 -0.86 48.94
C GLY A 259 0.26 0.31 48.09
N PHE A 260 1.30 1.02 48.52
CA PHE A 260 1.94 2.08 47.73
C PHE A 260 3.01 1.58 46.76
N PHE A 261 3.39 0.30 46.80
CA PHE A 261 4.53 -0.19 46.03
C PHE A 261 4.17 -0.39 44.57
N ASN A 262 4.87 0.31 43.68
CA ASN A 262 4.54 0.34 42.25
C ASN A 262 5.02 -0.94 41.55
N ILE A 263 4.09 -1.67 40.95
CA ILE A 263 4.41 -2.96 40.30
C ILE A 263 5.03 -2.75 38.91
N HIS A 264 4.79 -1.61 38.25
CA HIS A 264 5.50 -1.30 37.00
C HIS A 264 7.00 -1.08 37.27
N TYR A 265 7.34 -0.32 38.31
CA TYR A 265 8.73 -0.05 38.70
C TYR A 265 9.54 -1.34 38.84
N ILE A 266 9.02 -2.35 39.55
CA ILE A 266 9.76 -3.61 39.75
C ILE A 266 9.97 -4.44 38.48
N HIS A 267 9.23 -4.19 37.42
CA HIS A 267 9.35 -4.94 36.16
C HIS A 267 10.14 -4.16 35.12
N ILE A 268 9.95 -2.84 35.08
CA ILE A 268 10.47 -1.96 34.03
C ILE A 268 11.76 -1.28 34.50
N ASN A 269 11.79 -0.72 35.72
CA ASN A 269 12.93 0.02 36.25
C ASN A 269 13.98 -0.92 36.87
N LYS A 270 14.82 -1.48 35.99
CA LYS A 270 15.95 -2.35 36.36
C LYS A 270 17.18 -1.97 35.56
N ASN A 271 18.35 -2.11 36.19
CA ASN A 271 19.64 -1.75 35.57
C ASN A 271 20.01 -2.64 34.39
N GLU A 272 19.58 -3.91 34.37
CA GLU A 272 19.96 -4.86 33.32
C GLU A 272 18.74 -5.49 32.63
N LYS A 273 17.81 -6.03 33.42
CA LYS A 273 16.66 -6.82 32.93
C LYS A 273 15.32 -6.12 33.14
N GLY A 274 15.26 -4.84 32.76
CA GLY A 274 14.01 -4.10 32.67
C GLY A 274 13.18 -4.63 31.52
N ARG A 275 11.88 -4.79 31.71
CA ARG A 275 10.97 -5.31 30.68
C ARG A 275 10.41 -4.15 29.86
N SER A 276 10.33 -4.35 28.56
CA SER A 276 9.59 -3.43 27.69
C SER A 276 8.08 -3.47 28.00
N CYS A 277 7.37 -2.35 27.80
CA CYS A 277 5.91 -2.30 27.99
C CYS A 277 5.17 -3.38 27.19
N LYS A 278 5.67 -3.73 26.00
CA LYS A 278 5.07 -4.75 25.11
C LYS A 278 5.19 -6.19 25.64
N VAL A 279 5.96 -6.40 26.71
CA VAL A 279 6.08 -7.70 27.38
C VAL A 279 4.80 -8.05 28.12
N CYS A 280 4.02 -7.06 28.56
CA CYS A 280 2.75 -7.31 29.23
C CYS A 280 1.57 -6.73 28.45
N HIS A 281 1.79 -5.67 27.67
CA HIS A 281 0.73 -4.93 27.00
C HIS A 281 0.76 -5.11 25.48
N ASP A 282 -0.42 -5.31 24.90
CA ASP A 282 -0.61 -5.12 23.47
C ASP A 282 -0.95 -3.65 23.21
N PRO A 283 -0.12 -2.90 22.46
CA PRO A 283 -0.35 -1.47 22.22
C PRO A 283 -1.55 -1.20 21.30
N HIS A 284 -2.12 -2.21 20.66
CA HIS A 284 -3.32 -2.10 19.84
C HIS A 284 -4.58 -2.57 20.59
N ALA A 285 -4.65 -3.87 20.86
CA ALA A 285 -5.80 -4.50 21.48
C ALA A 285 -5.40 -5.80 22.18
N ALA A 286 -6.02 -6.08 23.32
CA ALA A 286 -5.77 -7.29 24.08
C ALA A 286 -7.07 -7.97 24.51
N SER A 287 -6.98 -9.28 24.71
CA SER A 287 -8.08 -10.11 25.20
C SER A 287 -8.35 -9.96 26.69
N GLN A 288 -7.47 -9.31 27.45
CA GLN A 288 -7.63 -9.04 28.88
C GLN A 288 -7.79 -7.54 29.16
N PRO A 289 -8.34 -7.15 30.32
CA PRO A 289 -8.44 -5.74 30.71
C PRO A 289 -7.09 -5.04 30.72
N ARG A 290 -7.09 -3.71 30.58
CA ARG A 290 -5.88 -2.85 30.66
C ARG A 290 -4.83 -3.20 29.61
N LEU A 291 -5.26 -3.63 28.42
CA LEU A 291 -4.40 -4.02 27.31
C LEU A 291 -3.43 -5.16 27.64
N ILE A 292 -3.69 -5.98 28.67
CA ILE A 292 -2.77 -7.05 29.04
C ILE A 292 -2.88 -8.21 28.04
N SER A 293 -1.77 -8.54 27.38
CA SER A 293 -1.69 -9.65 26.42
C SER A 293 -1.98 -10.99 27.11
N ALA A 294 -2.69 -11.90 26.47
CA ALA A 294 -2.90 -13.26 27.02
C ALA A 294 -1.70 -14.18 26.83
N LYS A 295 -0.85 -13.86 25.85
CA LYS A 295 0.37 -14.58 25.53
C LYS A 295 1.40 -13.57 25.06
N ILE A 296 2.66 -13.83 25.36
CA ILE A 296 3.78 -13.07 24.83
C ILE A 296 4.76 -14.00 24.11
N PRO A 297 5.49 -13.48 23.10
CA PRO A 297 6.60 -14.21 22.51
C PRO A 297 7.58 -14.63 23.61
N GLY A 298 7.74 -15.94 23.77
CA GLY A 298 8.74 -16.52 24.66
C GLY A 298 10.04 -16.77 23.91
N PHE A 299 10.86 -17.66 24.45
CA PHE A 299 12.10 -18.08 23.80
C PHE A 299 11.81 -19.10 22.69
N GLY A 300 12.19 -18.77 21.45
CA GLY A 300 11.94 -19.62 20.28
C GLY A 300 10.46 -19.67 19.89
N LYS A 301 9.89 -20.89 19.76
CA LYS A 301 8.48 -21.09 19.38
C LYS A 301 7.49 -21.05 20.56
N TRP A 302 7.99 -20.98 21.79
CA TRP A 302 7.14 -21.01 22.97
C TRP A 302 6.45 -19.65 23.19
N GLN A 303 5.17 -19.70 23.56
CA GLN A 303 4.37 -18.51 23.91
C GLN A 303 4.07 -18.55 25.40
N ILE A 304 4.55 -17.56 26.14
CA ILE A 304 4.39 -17.53 27.61
C ILE A 304 2.98 -17.02 27.92
N PRO A 305 2.12 -17.81 28.59
CA PRO A 305 0.79 -17.35 28.96
C PRO A 305 0.87 -16.30 30.06
N ILE A 306 -0.02 -15.31 29.97
CA ILE A 306 -0.27 -14.32 31.00
C ILE A 306 -1.76 -14.35 31.30
N ARG A 307 -2.12 -14.52 32.57
CA ARG A 307 -3.49 -14.42 33.03
C ARG A 307 -3.57 -13.37 34.13
N PHE A 308 -4.26 -12.28 33.85
CA PHE A 308 -4.57 -11.23 34.80
C PHE A 308 -6.02 -11.35 35.25
N THR A 309 -6.23 -11.41 36.57
CA THR A 309 -7.55 -11.38 37.19
C THR A 309 -7.64 -10.15 38.06
N LYS A 310 -8.48 -9.19 37.66
CA LYS A 310 -8.70 -7.94 38.38
C LYS A 310 -9.65 -8.18 39.56
N THR A 311 -9.35 -7.56 40.70
CA THR A 311 -10.31 -7.38 41.82
C THR A 311 -10.60 -5.89 41.99
N ASP A 312 -11.53 -5.52 42.88
CA ASP A 312 -11.90 -4.12 43.09
C ASP A 312 -10.71 -3.28 43.57
N THR A 313 -9.97 -3.81 44.54
CA THR A 313 -8.82 -3.18 45.20
C THR A 313 -7.49 -3.64 44.66
N GLY A 314 -7.43 -4.60 43.75
CA GLY A 314 -6.18 -5.26 43.39
C GLY A 314 -6.25 -6.16 42.15
N GLY A 315 -5.51 -7.26 42.20
CA GLY A 315 -5.57 -8.31 41.21
C GLY A 315 -4.50 -9.39 41.39
N THR A 316 -4.61 -10.44 40.58
CA THR A 316 -3.67 -11.58 40.53
C THR A 316 -3.11 -11.72 39.13
N CYS A 317 -1.80 -11.98 39.04
CA CYS A 317 -1.09 -12.28 37.81
C CYS A 317 -0.51 -13.69 37.87
N VAL A 318 -0.87 -14.52 36.91
CA VAL A 318 -0.26 -15.83 36.65
C VAL A 318 0.52 -15.73 35.34
N VAL A 319 1.82 -15.95 35.40
CA VAL A 319 2.73 -15.84 34.25
C VAL A 319 3.77 -16.96 34.30
N GLY A 320 4.41 -17.26 33.16
CA GLY A 320 5.51 -18.24 33.13
C GLY A 320 6.83 -17.74 33.73
N CYS A 321 6.94 -16.45 34.08
CA CYS A 321 8.18 -15.85 34.59
C CYS A 321 8.39 -15.99 36.11
N HIS A 322 7.31 -16.08 36.89
CA HIS A 322 7.35 -16.21 38.34
C HIS A 322 6.09 -16.93 38.83
N LYS A 323 6.14 -17.51 40.05
CA LYS A 323 4.94 -18.08 40.70
C LYS A 323 3.81 -17.04 40.74
N PRO A 324 2.52 -17.45 40.73
CA PRO A 324 1.40 -16.53 40.83
C PRO A 324 1.60 -15.48 41.93
N LYS A 325 1.39 -14.21 41.59
CA LYS A 325 1.47 -13.10 42.55
C LYS A 325 0.19 -12.30 42.54
N SER A 326 -0.21 -11.85 43.73
CA SER A 326 -1.36 -10.97 43.93
C SER A 326 -0.92 -9.63 44.49
N TYR A 327 -1.76 -8.63 44.29
CA TYR A 327 -1.59 -7.32 44.92
C TYR A 327 -2.93 -6.75 45.35
N ASP A 328 -2.89 -5.89 46.35
CA ASP A 328 -4.05 -5.14 46.82
C ASP A 328 -3.60 -3.75 47.28
N ARG A 329 -4.34 -2.71 46.90
CA ARG A 329 -4.01 -1.31 47.18
C ARG A 329 -4.33 -0.87 48.60
N ILE A 330 -5.27 -1.55 49.28
CA ILE A 330 -5.77 -1.24 50.62
C ILE A 330 -5.12 -2.17 51.65
N ASN A 331 -5.11 -3.48 51.39
CA ASN A 331 -4.58 -4.51 52.29
C ASN A 331 -3.41 -5.25 51.62
N PRO A 332 -2.19 -4.69 51.63
CA PRO A 332 -1.07 -5.16 50.80
C PRO A 332 -0.76 -6.65 51.01
N VAL A 333 -0.58 -7.36 49.90
CA VAL A 333 -0.36 -8.81 49.90
C VAL A 333 1.13 -9.14 50.08
N ILE A 334 1.44 -10.03 51.01
CA ILE A 334 2.77 -10.63 51.11
C ILE A 334 2.82 -11.81 50.14
N ASN A 335 3.63 -11.69 49.09
CA ASN A 335 3.80 -12.74 48.10
C ASN A 335 4.93 -13.69 48.53
N PRO A 336 4.79 -15.00 48.26
CA PRO A 336 5.79 -16.01 48.62
C PRO A 336 7.08 -15.94 47.78
#